data_AF-A0A1V6PYW3-F1
#
_entry.id   AF-A0A1V6PYW3-F1
#
_cell.length_a   1.000
_cell.length_b   1.000
_cell.length_c   1.000
_cell.angle_alpha   90.00
_cell.angle_beta   90.00
_cell.angle_gamma   90.00
#
_symmetry.space_group_name_H-M   'P 1'
#
loop_
_entity.id
_entity.type
_entity.pdbx_description
1 polymer ?
#
loop_
_entity_poly.entity_id
_entity_poly.type
_entity_poly.pdbx_seq_one_letter_code
_entity_poly.pdbx_strand_id
1 'polypeptide(L)'
;MTAGTTGEPKPRYVLSKEQREFMDSALRVNQAGELAATLIYTAQTPQIVRSYPHLRPLMKHMYDQEAGHLKTFNGLVAKHQVRPTAMYPAWEVAATFLGWSTAALGREAAMACTEAVETEIGSHYNDQVREILSWEADAERRGEELDEELKAMLTTFRRIRDEELEHLDHAVANDSKEAKPYDPLVDVIRFGCRAAIKISEKI
;
A
#
# COMPACT_ATOMS: atom_id res chain seq x y z
N MET A 1 -16.95 -38.40 -29.45
CA MET A 1 -15.77 -37.52 -29.30
C MET A 1 -16.23 -36.10 -29.59
N THR A 2 -16.59 -35.34 -28.56
CA THR A 2 -16.99 -33.93 -28.70
C THR A 2 -15.73 -33.10 -28.87
N ALA A 3 -15.55 -32.54 -30.07
CA ALA A 3 -14.47 -31.62 -30.39
C ALA A 3 -14.56 -30.42 -29.44
N GLY A 4 -13.53 -30.25 -28.60
CA GLY A 4 -13.37 -29.04 -27.82
C GLY A 4 -13.18 -27.88 -28.78
N THR A 5 -14.12 -26.94 -28.78
CA THR A 5 -13.96 -25.65 -29.44
C THR A 5 -12.83 -24.91 -28.74
N THR A 6 -11.61 -25.00 -29.28
CA THR A 6 -10.55 -24.04 -28.97
C THR A 6 -11.00 -22.71 -29.55
N GLY A 7 -11.68 -21.90 -28.73
CA GLY A 7 -12.11 -20.56 -29.11
C GLY A 7 -10.90 -19.74 -29.56
N GLU A 8 -11.07 -18.95 -30.63
CA GLU A 8 -10.04 -18.01 -31.07
C GLU A 8 -9.61 -17.11 -29.90
N PRO A 9 -8.30 -16.81 -29.76
CA PRO A 9 -7.82 -15.95 -28.69
C PRO A 9 -8.48 -14.57 -28.78
N LYS A 10 -9.04 -14.11 -27.66
CA LYS A 10 -9.69 -12.80 -27.61
C LYS A 10 -8.68 -11.69 -27.91
N PRO A 11 -9.10 -10.60 -28.59
CA PRO A 11 -8.25 -9.42 -28.72
C PRO A 11 -7.88 -8.87 -27.34
N ARG A 12 -6.65 -8.36 -27.21
CA ARG A 12 -6.16 -7.79 -25.95
C ARG A 12 -6.70 -6.38 -25.75
N TYR A 13 -7.13 -6.09 -24.52
CA TYR A 13 -7.53 -4.76 -24.10
C TYR A 13 -6.28 -3.85 -24.08
N VAL A 14 -6.36 -2.73 -24.80
CA VAL A 14 -5.28 -1.75 -24.83
C VAL A 14 -5.67 -0.59 -23.94
N LEU A 15 -4.89 -0.35 -22.89
CA LEU A 15 -5.11 0.79 -21.99
C LEU A 15 -5.18 2.11 -22.77
N SER A 16 -6.07 3.00 -22.36
CA SER A 16 -6.09 4.39 -22.82
C SER A 16 -4.85 5.15 -22.32
N LYS A 17 -4.66 6.39 -22.78
CA LYS A 17 -3.59 7.25 -22.25
C LYS A 17 -3.79 7.53 -20.77
N GLU A 18 -5.03 7.84 -20.38
CA GLU A 18 -5.44 8.15 -19.02
C GLU A 18 -5.26 6.94 -18.10
N GLN A 19 -5.58 5.72 -18.56
CA GLN A 19 -5.37 4.50 -17.79
C GLN A 19 -3.89 4.17 -17.58
N ARG A 20 -3.03 4.44 -18.58
CA ARG A 20 -1.57 4.32 -18.41
C ARG A 20 -1.04 5.34 -17.40
N GLU A 21 -1.46 6.60 -17.51
CA GLU A 21 -1.08 7.66 -16.56
C GLU A 21 -1.53 7.33 -15.13
N PHE A 22 -2.72 6.74 -14.99
CA PHE A 22 -3.19 6.21 -13.72
C PHE A 22 -2.26 5.12 -13.17
N MET A 23 -1.87 4.13 -13.98
CA MET A 23 -0.97 3.05 -13.54
C MET A 23 0.40 3.57 -13.13
N ASP A 24 0.97 4.53 -13.87
CA ASP A 24 2.24 5.16 -13.52
C ASP A 24 2.15 5.90 -12.18
N SER A 25 1.05 6.61 -11.96
CA SER A 25 0.76 7.30 -10.70
C SER A 25 0.59 6.30 -9.54
N ALA A 26 -0.23 5.26 -9.73
CA ALA A 26 -0.49 4.22 -8.75
C ALA A 26 0.80 3.50 -8.31
N LEU A 27 1.64 3.08 -9.27
CA LEU A 27 2.90 2.41 -8.96
C LEU A 27 3.88 3.32 -8.21
N ARG A 28 3.93 4.61 -8.55
CA ARG A 28 4.77 5.59 -7.86
C ARG A 28 4.32 5.80 -6.42
N VAL A 29 3.01 5.96 -6.21
CA VAL A 29 2.44 6.14 -4.87
C VAL A 29 2.63 4.90 -4.02
N ASN A 30 2.34 3.70 -4.55
CA ASN A 30 2.53 2.45 -3.82
C ASN A 30 3.98 2.31 -3.38
N GLN A 31 4.94 2.50 -4.29
CA GLN A 31 6.36 2.42 -3.94
C GLN A 31 6.77 3.41 -2.83
N ALA A 32 6.24 4.63 -2.85
CA ALA A 32 6.50 5.63 -1.81
C ALA A 32 5.79 5.28 -0.49
N GLY A 33 4.58 4.71 -0.56
CA GLY A 33 3.81 4.21 0.58
C GLY A 33 4.54 3.09 1.30
N GLU A 34 4.92 2.03 0.57
CA GLU A 34 5.64 0.87 1.14
C GLU A 34 6.98 1.28 1.76
N LEU A 35 7.66 2.27 1.18
CA LEU A 35 8.88 2.84 1.76
C LEU A 35 8.57 3.48 3.11
N ALA A 36 7.54 4.34 3.16
CA ALA A 36 7.16 5.05 4.37
C ALA A 36 6.73 4.06 5.47
N ALA A 37 5.90 3.06 5.15
CA ALA A 37 5.47 2.02 6.08
C ALA A 37 6.68 1.22 6.61
N THR A 38 7.58 0.77 5.73
CA THR A 38 8.84 0.10 6.12
C THR A 38 9.66 0.94 7.10
N LEU A 39 9.79 2.25 6.85
CA LEU A 39 10.55 3.16 7.71
C LEU A 39 9.84 3.44 9.04
N ILE A 40 8.51 3.54 9.04
CA ILE A 40 7.71 3.68 10.26
C ILE A 40 7.92 2.45 11.16
N TYR A 41 7.76 1.24 10.64
CA TYR A 41 8.00 0.02 11.42
C TYR A 41 9.44 -0.10 11.88
N THR A 42 10.41 0.25 11.03
CA THR A 42 11.84 0.29 11.40
C THR A 42 12.07 1.21 12.59
N ALA A 43 11.47 2.41 12.56
CA ALA A 43 11.64 3.42 13.60
C ALA A 43 10.89 3.05 14.88
N GLN A 44 9.69 2.47 14.80
CA GLN A 44 8.89 2.08 15.97
C GLN A 44 9.48 0.87 16.71
N THR A 45 9.96 -0.14 15.96
CA THR A 45 10.29 -1.46 16.49
C THR A 45 11.22 -1.43 17.71
N PRO A 46 12.36 -0.71 17.74
CA PRO A 46 13.29 -0.75 18.87
C PRO A 46 12.67 -0.30 20.20
N GLN A 47 11.83 0.73 20.19
CA GLN A 47 11.17 1.23 21.40
C GLN A 47 10.06 0.28 21.85
N ILE A 48 9.24 -0.19 20.90
CA ILE A 48 8.13 -1.10 21.20
C ILE A 48 8.64 -2.43 21.76
N VAL A 49 9.61 -3.08 21.12
CA VAL A 49 10.09 -4.39 21.59
C VAL A 49 10.93 -4.30 22.88
N ARG A 50 11.46 -3.11 23.21
CA ARG A 50 12.14 -2.88 24.49
C ARG A 50 11.14 -2.78 25.64
N SER A 51 10.04 -2.07 25.44
CA SER A 51 8.99 -1.89 26.44
C SER A 51 8.02 -3.08 26.52
N TYR A 52 7.78 -3.75 25.39
CA TYR A 52 6.84 -4.86 25.22
C TYR A 52 7.50 -6.02 24.44
N PRO A 53 8.40 -6.81 25.07
CA PRO A 53 9.18 -7.83 24.38
C PRO A 53 8.34 -8.91 23.67
N HIS A 54 7.13 -9.17 24.15
CA HIS A 54 6.20 -10.14 23.56
C HIS A 54 5.68 -9.71 22.18
N LEU A 55 5.76 -8.43 21.82
CA LEU A 55 5.37 -7.91 20.50
C LEU A 55 6.46 -8.06 19.44
N ARG A 56 7.65 -8.56 19.79
CA ARG A 56 8.75 -8.75 18.84
C ARG A 56 8.37 -9.60 17.61
N PRO A 57 7.65 -10.74 17.73
CA PRO A 57 7.22 -11.49 16.57
C PRO A 57 6.26 -10.71 15.67
N LEU A 58 5.33 -9.97 16.26
CA LEU A 58 4.35 -9.15 15.53
C LEU A 58 5.03 -8.00 14.76
N MET A 59 5.87 -7.21 15.44
CA MET A 59 6.60 -6.11 14.79
C MET A 59 7.50 -6.62 13.66
N LYS A 60 8.14 -7.78 13.84
CA LYS A 60 8.93 -8.41 12.79
C LYS A 60 8.06 -8.86 11.61
N HIS A 61 6.90 -9.44 11.89
CA HIS A 61 5.98 -9.92 10.86
C HIS A 61 5.49 -8.77 9.96
N MET A 62 4.98 -7.69 10.56
CA MET A 62 4.50 -6.52 9.80
C MET A 62 5.65 -5.90 8.98
N TYR A 63 6.83 -5.70 9.59
CA TYR A 63 8.00 -5.20 8.86
C TYR A 63 8.42 -6.10 7.68
N ASP A 64 8.43 -7.43 7.86
CA ASP A 64 8.82 -8.35 6.80
C ASP A 64 7.85 -8.31 5.61
N GLN A 65 6.54 -8.12 5.87
CA GLN A 65 5.52 -7.91 4.83
C GLN A 65 5.80 -6.60 4.07
N GLU A 66 5.95 -5.48 4.77
CA GLU A 66 6.25 -4.17 4.16
C GLU A 66 7.53 -4.17 3.32
N ALA A 67 8.59 -4.81 3.82
CA ALA A 67 9.83 -4.95 3.08
C ALA A 67 9.62 -5.80 1.80
N GLY A 68 8.74 -6.80 1.85
CA GLY A 68 8.30 -7.59 0.71
C GLY A 68 7.48 -6.78 -0.31
N HIS A 69 6.57 -5.95 0.16
CA HIS A 69 5.78 -5.03 -0.66
C HIS A 69 6.70 -4.03 -1.37
N LEU A 70 7.56 -3.34 -0.61
CA LEU A 70 8.54 -2.39 -1.14
C LEU A 70 9.44 -3.02 -2.20
N LYS A 71 9.92 -4.24 -1.98
CA LYS A 71 10.70 -4.99 -2.97
C LYS A 71 9.89 -5.24 -4.25
N THR A 72 8.62 -5.60 -4.11
CA THR A 72 7.70 -5.82 -5.24
C THR A 72 7.53 -4.55 -6.05
N PHE A 73 7.25 -3.41 -5.40
CA PHE A 73 7.03 -2.15 -6.10
C PHE A 73 8.31 -1.54 -6.67
N ASN A 74 9.46 -1.69 -6.03
CA ASN A 74 10.74 -1.34 -6.64
C ASN A 74 10.96 -2.10 -7.95
N GLY A 75 10.59 -3.39 -7.98
CA GLY A 75 10.62 -4.21 -9.20
C GLY A 75 9.66 -3.72 -10.28
N LEU A 76 8.41 -3.43 -9.92
CA LEU A 76 7.39 -2.94 -10.86
C LEU A 76 7.75 -1.55 -11.41
N VAL A 77 8.14 -0.62 -10.54
CA VAL A 77 8.58 0.74 -10.93
C VAL A 77 9.77 0.66 -11.90
N ALA A 78 10.76 -0.19 -11.62
CA ALA A 78 11.89 -0.39 -12.53
C ALA A 78 11.48 -1.03 -13.87
N LYS A 79 10.63 -2.08 -13.82
CA LYS A 79 10.16 -2.81 -15.01
C LYS A 79 9.39 -1.90 -15.97
N HIS A 80 8.50 -1.07 -15.42
CA HIS A 80 7.64 -0.18 -16.19
C HIS A 80 8.26 1.20 -16.44
N GLN A 81 9.52 1.41 -16.01
CA GLN A 81 10.22 2.70 -16.13
C GLN A 81 9.44 3.88 -15.51
N VAL A 82 8.65 3.59 -14.47
CA VAL A 82 7.93 4.60 -13.71
C VAL A 82 8.96 5.43 -12.95
N ARG A 83 8.86 6.75 -13.08
CA ARG A 83 9.70 7.65 -12.29
C ARG A 83 9.24 7.63 -10.82
N PRO A 84 10.09 7.34 -9.82
CA PRO A 84 9.75 7.48 -8.41
C PRO A 84 9.39 8.92 -8.05
N THR A 85 8.70 9.13 -6.93
CA THR A 85 8.33 10.48 -6.50
C THR A 85 9.57 11.33 -6.20
N ALA A 86 9.56 12.59 -6.64
CA ALA A 86 10.59 13.57 -6.30
C ALA A 86 10.65 13.87 -4.79
N MET A 87 9.57 13.59 -4.06
CA MET A 87 9.47 13.82 -2.63
C MET A 87 10.09 12.70 -1.79
N TYR A 88 10.69 11.68 -2.43
CA TYR A 88 11.28 10.51 -1.76
C TYR A 88 12.14 10.89 -0.53
N PRO A 89 13.12 11.81 -0.60
CA PRO A 89 13.93 12.16 0.58
C PRO A 89 13.13 12.81 1.71
N ALA A 90 12.08 13.57 1.39
CA ALA A 90 11.22 14.19 2.38
C ALA A 90 10.34 13.14 3.08
N TRP A 91 9.84 12.17 2.33
CA TRP A 91 9.06 11.05 2.87
C TRP A 91 9.89 10.13 3.75
N GLU A 92 11.16 9.88 3.42
CA GLU A 92 12.05 9.11 4.30
C GLU A 92 12.18 9.75 5.69
N VAL A 93 12.43 11.06 5.72
CA VAL A 93 12.57 11.83 6.97
C VAL A 93 11.25 11.87 7.73
N ALA A 94 10.14 12.17 7.04
CA ALA A 94 8.83 12.27 7.66
C ALA A 94 8.37 10.93 8.26
N ALA A 95 8.50 9.83 7.51
CA ALA A 95 8.12 8.50 7.95
C ALA A 95 8.95 8.03 9.15
N THR A 96 10.27 8.20 9.09
CA THR A 96 11.17 7.84 10.20
C THR A 96 10.84 8.64 11.46
N PHE A 97 10.64 9.95 11.32
CA PHE A 97 10.28 10.81 12.45
C PHE A 97 8.91 10.45 13.03
N LEU A 98 7.92 10.18 12.19
CA LEU A 98 6.58 9.77 12.60
C LEU A 98 6.62 8.45 13.39
N GLY A 99 7.32 7.44 12.87
CA GLY A 99 7.46 6.16 13.56
C GLY A 99 8.19 6.29 14.90
N TRP A 100 9.31 7.02 14.91
CA TRP A 100 10.08 7.22 16.15
C TRP A 100 9.27 7.99 17.22
N SER A 101 8.58 9.07 16.82
CA SER A 101 7.84 9.92 17.75
C SER A 101 6.62 9.22 18.33
N THR A 102 5.88 8.46 17.52
CA THR A 102 4.70 7.71 17.98
C THR A 102 5.09 6.58 18.93
N ALA A 103 6.16 5.85 18.63
CA ALA A 103 6.68 4.83 19.56
C ALA A 103 7.30 5.41 20.83
N ALA A 104 7.83 6.65 20.79
CA ALA A 104 8.26 7.35 22.00
C ALA A 104 7.08 7.73 22.91
N LEU A 105 5.89 7.95 22.35
CA LEU A 105 4.66 8.24 23.10
C LEU A 105 4.00 7.00 23.69
N GLY A 106 4.32 5.81 23.19
CA GLY A 106 3.84 4.53 23.74
C GLY A 106 3.37 3.56 22.66
N ARG A 107 2.98 2.36 23.09
CA ARG A 107 2.47 1.32 22.19
C ARG A 107 1.17 1.75 21.54
N GLU A 108 0.26 2.31 22.31
CA GLU A 108 -1.06 2.73 21.85
C GLU A 108 -0.93 3.80 20.75
N ALA A 109 -0.05 4.78 20.93
CA ALA A 109 0.23 5.80 19.92
C ALA A 109 0.92 5.26 18.66
N ALA A 110 1.85 4.29 18.81
CA ALA A 110 2.47 3.61 17.68
C ALA A 110 1.43 2.80 16.88
N MET A 111 0.56 2.05 17.56
CA MET A 111 -0.50 1.29 16.90
C MET A 111 -1.56 2.22 16.30
N ALA A 112 -1.89 3.36 16.91
CA ALA A 112 -2.76 4.37 16.28
C ALA A 112 -2.13 4.96 15.02
N CYS A 113 -0.81 5.14 14.98
CA CYS A 113 -0.09 5.53 13.78
C CYS A 113 -0.20 4.48 12.69
N THR A 114 0.07 3.20 13.01
CA THR A 114 -0.12 2.08 12.09
C THR A 114 -1.54 2.07 11.55
N GLU A 115 -2.54 2.09 12.43
CA GLU A 115 -3.94 2.07 12.04
C GLU A 115 -4.28 3.21 11.05
N ALA A 116 -3.81 4.43 11.34
CA ALA A 116 -4.04 5.60 10.50
C ALA A 116 -3.38 5.48 9.11
N VAL A 117 -2.16 4.93 9.05
CA VAL A 117 -1.43 4.75 7.79
C VAL A 117 -2.09 3.66 6.95
N GLU A 118 -2.33 2.47 7.53
CA GLU A 118 -2.87 1.34 6.77
C GLU A 118 -4.32 1.56 6.34
N THR A 119 -5.08 2.40 7.07
CA THR A 119 -6.39 2.85 6.60
C THR A 119 -6.29 3.59 5.27
N GLU A 120 -5.35 4.52 5.12
CA GLU A 120 -5.23 5.33 3.90
C GLU A 120 -4.54 4.55 2.77
N ILE A 121 -3.53 3.72 3.08
CA ILE A 121 -2.87 2.86 2.10
C ILE A 121 -3.83 1.76 1.60
N GLY A 122 -4.53 1.08 2.49
CA GLY A 122 -5.54 0.07 2.14
C GLY A 122 -6.72 0.67 1.35
N SER A 123 -7.14 1.91 1.66
CA SER A 123 -8.12 2.63 0.83
C SER A 123 -7.58 2.91 -0.58
N HIS A 124 -6.32 3.32 -0.70
CA HIS A 124 -5.68 3.59 -1.99
C HIS A 124 -5.62 2.33 -2.86
N TYR A 125 -5.23 1.19 -2.28
CA TYR A 125 -5.27 -0.10 -2.98
C TYR A 125 -6.68 -0.50 -3.41
N ASN A 126 -7.68 -0.30 -2.56
CA ASN A 126 -9.07 -0.58 -2.90
C ASN A 126 -9.54 0.21 -4.14
N ASP A 127 -9.17 1.48 -4.23
CA ASP A 127 -9.52 2.31 -5.39
C ASP A 127 -8.78 1.83 -6.65
N GLN A 128 -7.50 1.45 -6.55
CA GLN A 128 -6.76 0.86 -7.69
C GLN A 128 -7.37 -0.44 -8.19
N VAL A 129 -7.71 -1.35 -7.27
CA VAL A 129 -8.37 -2.62 -7.59
C VAL A 129 -9.72 -2.37 -8.26
N ARG A 130 -10.50 -1.39 -7.79
CA ARG A 130 -11.78 -1.02 -8.39
C ARG A 130 -11.61 -0.49 -9.82
N GLU A 131 -10.63 0.38 -10.05
CA GLU A 131 -10.35 0.93 -11.38
C GLU A 131 -9.98 -0.19 -12.37
N ILE A 132 -9.03 -1.06 -12.02
CA ILE A 132 -8.62 -2.16 -12.92
C ILE A 132 -9.78 -3.12 -13.19
N LEU A 133 -10.61 -3.43 -12.18
CA LEU A 133 -11.83 -4.24 -12.36
C LEU A 133 -12.83 -3.57 -13.32
N SER A 134 -12.95 -2.25 -13.29
CA SER A 134 -13.81 -1.53 -14.23
C SER A 134 -13.32 -1.67 -15.67
N TRP A 135 -12.01 -1.73 -15.88
CA TRP A 135 -11.38 -1.94 -17.18
C TRP A 135 -11.53 -3.40 -17.64
N GLU A 136 -11.43 -4.37 -16.72
CA GLU A 136 -11.74 -5.78 -17.00
C GLU A 136 -13.17 -5.93 -17.50
N ALA A 137 -14.14 -5.33 -16.80
CA ALA A 137 -15.53 -5.35 -17.21
C ALA A 137 -15.76 -4.64 -18.56
N ASP A 138 -14.99 -3.59 -18.87
CA ASP A 138 -15.05 -2.92 -20.19
C ASP A 138 -14.48 -3.79 -21.31
N ALA A 139 -13.35 -4.44 -21.06
CA ALA A 139 -12.75 -5.41 -21.97
C ALA A 139 -13.75 -6.54 -22.29
N GLU A 140 -14.36 -7.13 -21.27
CA GLU A 140 -15.35 -8.20 -21.44
C GLU A 140 -16.54 -7.77 -22.29
N ARG A 141 -17.09 -6.56 -22.06
CA ARG A 141 -18.19 -6.00 -22.87
C ARG A 141 -17.80 -5.82 -24.34
N ARG A 142 -16.53 -5.57 -24.63
CA ARG A 142 -15.97 -5.39 -25.98
C ARG A 142 -15.51 -6.71 -26.61
N GLY A 143 -15.64 -7.84 -25.90
CA GLY A 143 -15.12 -9.13 -26.36
C GLY A 143 -13.59 -9.23 -26.28
N GLU A 144 -12.94 -8.31 -25.57
CA GLU A 144 -11.51 -8.23 -25.33
C GLU A 144 -11.15 -8.95 -24.01
N GLU A 145 -9.85 -9.12 -23.75
CA GLU A 145 -9.33 -9.62 -22.48
C GLU A 145 -8.18 -8.75 -21.97
N LEU A 146 -8.10 -8.54 -20.66
CA LEU A 146 -6.91 -7.93 -20.06
C LEU A 146 -5.67 -8.77 -20.39
N ASP A 147 -4.54 -8.09 -20.57
CA ASP A 147 -3.26 -8.78 -20.67
C ASP A 147 -2.92 -9.49 -19.33
N GLU A 148 -2.06 -10.51 -19.43
CA GLU A 148 -1.69 -11.33 -18.26
C GLU A 148 -0.90 -10.54 -17.22
N GLU A 149 -0.23 -9.46 -17.61
CA GLU A 149 0.52 -8.60 -16.72
C GLU A 149 -0.41 -7.76 -15.83
N LEU A 150 -1.44 -7.13 -16.40
CA LEU A 150 -2.48 -6.41 -15.65
C LEU A 150 -3.24 -7.35 -14.70
N LYS A 151 -3.55 -8.58 -15.12
CA LYS A 151 -4.15 -9.58 -14.24
C LYS A 151 -3.23 -9.96 -13.07
N ALA A 152 -1.92 -10.10 -13.33
CA ALA A 152 -0.92 -10.36 -12.29
C ALA A 152 -0.77 -9.16 -11.33
N MET A 153 -0.79 -7.94 -11.86
CA MET A 153 -0.78 -6.71 -11.06
C MET A 153 -2.03 -6.60 -10.18
N LEU A 154 -3.23 -6.84 -10.73
CA LEU A 154 -4.48 -6.86 -9.98
C LEU A 154 -4.43 -7.89 -8.83
N THR A 155 -3.91 -9.08 -9.10
CA THR A 155 -3.71 -10.11 -8.07
C THR A 155 -2.74 -9.64 -6.99
N THR A 156 -1.65 -8.97 -7.38
CA THR A 156 -0.67 -8.40 -6.44
C THR A 156 -1.30 -7.32 -5.57
N PHE A 157 -2.06 -6.39 -6.16
CA PHE A 157 -2.70 -5.29 -5.43
C PHE A 157 -3.76 -5.80 -4.46
N ARG A 158 -4.53 -6.83 -4.83
CA ARG A 158 -5.48 -7.48 -3.91
C ARG A 158 -4.78 -8.13 -2.72
N ARG A 159 -3.69 -8.87 -2.98
CA ARG A 159 -2.93 -9.52 -1.91
C ARG A 159 -2.39 -8.49 -0.91
N ILE A 160 -1.72 -7.45 -1.43
CA ILE A 160 -1.13 -6.41 -0.58
C ILE A 160 -2.21 -5.68 0.20
N ARG A 161 -3.32 -5.27 -0.44
CA ARG A 161 -4.48 -4.71 0.25
C ARG A 161 -4.95 -5.57 1.43
N ASP A 162 -5.07 -6.88 1.21
CA ASP A 162 -5.56 -7.79 2.25
C ASP A 162 -4.54 -7.91 3.40
N GLU A 163 -3.25 -7.83 3.12
CA GLU A 163 -2.17 -7.75 4.10
C GLU A 163 -2.19 -6.41 4.87
N GLU A 164 -2.45 -5.27 4.22
CA GLU A 164 -2.63 -3.96 4.89
C GLU A 164 -3.83 -3.97 5.87
N LEU A 165 -4.92 -4.62 5.48
CA LEU A 165 -6.09 -4.79 6.36
C LEU A 165 -5.75 -5.68 7.55
N GLU A 166 -4.89 -6.68 7.37
CA GLU A 166 -4.37 -7.49 8.48
C GLU A 166 -3.56 -6.64 9.47
N HIS A 167 -2.71 -5.73 8.97
CA HIS A 167 -1.92 -4.82 9.81
C HIS A 167 -2.82 -3.85 10.59
N LEU A 168 -3.87 -3.33 9.95
CA LEU A 168 -4.92 -2.54 10.59
C LEU A 168 -5.55 -3.32 11.75
N ASP A 169 -5.94 -4.56 11.52
CA ASP A 169 -6.55 -5.43 12.55
C ASP A 169 -5.57 -5.70 13.71
N HIS A 170 -4.30 -5.95 13.41
CA HIS A 170 -3.24 -6.09 14.42
C HIS A 170 -3.09 -4.82 15.25
N ALA A 171 -3.12 -3.64 14.63
CA ALA A 171 -3.02 -2.37 15.34
C ALA A 171 -4.19 -2.18 16.32
N VAL A 172 -5.42 -2.45 15.87
CA VAL A 172 -6.62 -2.37 16.72
C VAL A 172 -6.55 -3.39 17.86
N ALA A 173 -6.12 -4.61 17.59
CA ALA A 173 -5.94 -5.65 18.60
C ALA A 173 -4.83 -5.33 19.62
N ASN A 174 -3.94 -4.40 19.30
CA ASN A 174 -2.86 -3.93 20.17
C ASN A 174 -3.10 -2.52 20.72
N ASP A 175 -4.37 -2.21 20.97
CA ASP A 175 -4.83 -1.03 21.72
C ASP A 175 -4.62 0.32 20.99
N SER A 176 -4.66 0.34 19.65
CA SER A 176 -4.60 1.59 18.88
C SER A 176 -5.64 2.62 19.35
N LYS A 177 -6.88 2.17 19.62
CA LYS A 177 -8.00 2.99 20.07
C LYS A 177 -7.81 3.62 21.44
N GLU A 178 -6.86 3.13 22.23
CA GLU A 178 -6.58 3.62 23.58
C GLU A 178 -5.54 4.78 23.60
N ALA A 179 -5.03 5.20 22.44
CA ALA A 179 -4.12 6.34 22.35
C ALA A 179 -4.78 7.62 22.89
N LYS A 180 -4.00 8.48 23.54
CA LYS A 180 -4.52 9.72 24.15
C LYS A 180 -3.73 10.94 23.70
N PRO A 181 -4.33 11.88 22.94
CA PRO A 181 -5.69 11.83 22.37
C PRO A 181 -5.74 11.02 21.04
N TYR A 182 -6.66 10.07 20.92
CA TYR A 182 -6.78 9.19 19.74
C TYR A 182 -7.19 9.94 18.46
N ASP A 183 -8.40 10.52 18.43
CA ASP A 183 -8.94 11.12 17.21
C ASP A 183 -8.02 12.21 16.62
N PRO A 184 -7.48 13.17 17.41
CA PRO A 184 -6.57 14.17 16.87
C PRO A 184 -5.27 13.58 16.30
N LEU A 185 -4.73 12.52 16.93
CA LEU A 185 -3.51 11.86 16.44
C LEU A 185 -3.78 11.19 15.09
N VAL A 186 -4.83 10.37 15.02
CA VAL A 186 -5.21 9.63 13.82
C VAL A 186 -5.58 10.59 12.69
N ASP A 187 -6.38 11.63 12.95
CA ASP A 187 -6.82 12.57 11.91
C ASP A 187 -5.64 13.34 11.28
N VAL A 188 -4.68 13.76 12.09
CA VAL A 188 -3.46 14.44 11.60
C VAL A 188 -2.63 13.50 10.73
N ILE A 189 -2.43 12.25 11.17
CA ILE A 189 -1.65 11.27 10.42
C ILE A 189 -2.35 10.94 9.09
N ARG A 190 -3.65 10.64 9.13
CA ARG A 190 -4.46 10.37 7.93
C ARG A 190 -4.46 11.54 6.96
N PHE A 191 -4.56 12.77 7.47
CA PHE A 191 -4.43 13.97 6.63
C PHE A 191 -3.05 14.05 5.96
N GLY A 192 -1.98 13.77 6.72
CA GLY A 192 -0.62 13.68 6.20
C GLY A 192 -0.48 12.64 5.09
N CYS A 193 -0.99 11.42 5.30
CA CYS A 193 -0.99 10.35 4.31
C CYS A 193 -1.72 10.76 3.02
N ARG A 194 -2.94 11.34 3.12
CA ARG A 194 -3.67 11.83 1.93
C ARG A 194 -2.92 12.91 1.18
N ALA A 195 -2.24 13.81 1.90
CA ALA A 195 -1.42 14.84 1.27
C ALA A 195 -0.21 14.21 0.55
N ALA A 196 0.48 13.27 1.20
CA ALA A 196 1.62 12.56 0.63
C ALA A 196 1.23 11.76 -0.62
N ILE A 197 0.09 11.06 -0.60
CA ILE A 197 -0.49 10.37 -1.76
C ILE A 197 -0.70 11.37 -2.90
N LYS A 198 -1.49 12.44 -2.69
CA LYS A 198 -1.82 13.43 -3.72
C LYS A 198 -0.61 14.13 -4.33
N ILE A 199 0.44 14.36 -3.53
CA ILE A 199 1.69 14.94 -4.02
C ILE A 199 2.45 13.90 -4.85
N SER A 200 2.58 12.68 -4.34
CA SER A 200 3.30 11.59 -4.99
C SER A 200 2.61 11.15 -6.29
N GLU A 201 1.29 11.26 -6.42
CA GLU A 201 0.59 11.03 -7.69
C GLU A 201 1.14 11.93 -8.82
N LYS A 202 1.62 13.13 -8.48
CA LYS A 202 1.99 14.17 -9.46
C LYS A 202 3.48 14.27 -9.75
N ILE A 203 4.34 14.10 -8.75
CA ILE A 203 5.78 14.46 -8.86
C ILE A 203 6.72 13.43 -8.27
#